data_AF-A0A7C7NJV6-F1
#
_entry.id   AF-A0A7C7NJV6-F1
#
_cell.length_a   1.000
_cell.length_b   1.000
_cell.length_c   1.000
_cell.angle_alpha   90.00
_cell.angle_beta   90.00
_cell.angle_gamma   90.00
#
_symmetry.space_group_name_H-M   'P 1'
#
loop_
_entity.id
_entity.type
_entity.pdbx_description
1 polymer ?
#
loop_
_entity_poly.entity_id
_entity_poly.type
_entity_poly.pdbx_seq_one_letter_code
_entity_poly.pdbx_strand_id
1 'polypeptide(L)'
;MTQGVKYTNDGNSLRGEISGYHRKPSFRDYRKGASLVDVVGLLPVDRDALSMQTPTTIGAKYGIGFEIEKTRLSRGAVREYPLFCGFERDSSCGYEAVTNILPLVGASAWRTKIYDMFHQAERIIDDQWSPSNSSCGGHVNVSVEGLTGEELMEKLRPLSGIILALYRKRLGNTYCRQNMRMLPYGAEGMFGGWGGKYNVCKVTDWGVEFRVPSRITSVKGMMRRYELMYVLVDSAVKGHTEAQARRRFTPIVKAMYDDTAKAQKVIALSRKFTKFIIGGRINADIMPFVDQYGRSADYHDRSATRLMGEVTAEHNRNPEAYGRVSLPRW
;
A
#
# COMPACT_ATOMS: atom_id res chain seq x y z
N MET A 1 24.28 -27.50 -12.77
CA MET A 1 23.04 -26.69 -12.82
C MET A 1 23.04 -25.74 -11.64
N THR A 2 22.99 -24.43 -11.87
CA THR A 2 22.92 -23.45 -10.77
C THR A 2 21.52 -23.50 -10.17
N GLN A 3 21.41 -23.86 -8.89
CA GLN A 3 20.13 -23.92 -8.19
C GLN A 3 19.68 -22.49 -7.83
N GLY A 4 18.46 -22.11 -8.21
CA GLY A 4 17.90 -20.80 -7.85
C GLY A 4 17.56 -20.70 -6.37
N VAL A 5 17.27 -19.48 -5.89
CA VAL A 5 16.95 -19.22 -4.48
C VAL A 5 15.77 -20.08 -4.01
N LYS A 6 15.85 -20.58 -2.77
CA LYS A 6 14.76 -21.33 -2.13
C LYS A 6 14.42 -20.64 -0.81
N TYR A 7 13.13 -20.38 -0.61
CA TYR A 7 12.63 -19.88 0.66
C TYR A 7 12.12 -21.05 1.48
N THR A 8 12.78 -21.32 2.59
CA THR A 8 12.44 -22.41 3.48
C THR A 8 12.19 -21.88 4.89
N ASN A 9 11.51 -22.72 5.68
CA ASN A 9 11.48 -22.57 7.12
C ASN A 9 12.90 -22.65 7.68
N ASP A 10 13.17 -21.87 8.74
CA ASP A 10 14.43 -21.91 9.49
C ASP A 10 14.31 -22.75 10.77
N GLY A 11 13.12 -23.29 11.05
CA GLY A 11 12.87 -24.13 12.23
C GLY A 11 12.64 -23.33 13.51
N ASN A 12 12.49 -22.00 13.41
CA ASN A 12 12.15 -21.16 14.55
C ASN A 12 10.65 -21.26 14.86
N SER A 13 10.30 -22.03 15.89
CA SER A 13 8.90 -22.26 16.30
C SER A 13 8.15 -20.95 16.61
N LEU A 14 8.84 -19.91 17.09
CA LEU A 14 8.24 -18.61 17.42
C LEU A 14 7.63 -17.92 16.21
N ARG A 15 8.08 -18.24 14.99
CA ARG A 15 7.48 -17.72 13.74
C ARG A 15 6.13 -18.37 13.43
N GLY A 16 5.82 -19.50 14.07
CA GLY A 16 4.56 -20.24 13.97
C GLY A 16 3.65 -20.09 15.19
N GLU A 17 3.92 -19.11 16.05
CA GLU A 17 3.15 -18.84 17.27
C GLU A 17 2.56 -17.42 17.24
N ILE A 18 1.44 -17.23 17.93
CA ILE A 18 0.85 -15.90 18.11
C ILE A 18 1.56 -15.20 19.27
N SER A 19 2.28 -14.14 18.94
CA SER A 19 3.01 -13.31 19.89
C SER A 19 2.17 -12.13 20.37
N GLY A 20 2.60 -11.53 21.48
CA GLY A 20 2.12 -10.20 21.88
C GLY A 20 2.54 -9.11 20.88
N TYR A 21 1.92 -7.94 20.99
CA TYR A 21 2.24 -6.78 20.14
C TYR A 21 3.74 -6.43 20.20
N HIS A 22 4.39 -6.28 19.04
CA HIS A 22 5.85 -6.07 18.90
C HIS A 22 6.74 -7.13 19.54
N ARG A 23 6.26 -8.37 19.67
CA ARG A 23 7.05 -9.49 20.21
C ARG A 23 7.35 -10.58 19.18
N LYS A 24 6.99 -10.37 17.91
CA LYS A 24 7.38 -11.28 16.83
C LYS A 24 8.92 -11.34 16.66
N PRO A 25 9.46 -12.42 16.07
CA PRO A 25 10.88 -12.53 15.74
C PRO A 25 11.38 -11.40 14.82
N SER A 26 12.70 -11.31 14.63
CA SER A 26 13.27 -10.38 13.66
C SER A 26 12.95 -10.81 12.21
N PHE A 27 12.83 -9.81 11.34
CA PHE A 27 12.60 -10.01 9.92
C PHE A 27 13.78 -10.70 9.25
N ARG A 28 13.49 -11.62 8.34
CA ARG A 28 14.47 -12.11 7.37
C ARG A 28 14.49 -11.20 6.15
N ASP A 29 15.68 -10.95 5.60
CA ASP A 29 15.84 -10.22 4.35
C ASP A 29 16.00 -11.20 3.19
N TYR A 30 14.94 -11.36 2.39
CA TYR A 30 14.90 -12.25 1.23
C TYR A 30 15.29 -11.55 -0.07
N ARG A 31 15.78 -10.30 0.00
CA ARG A 31 16.23 -9.59 -1.19
C ARG A 31 17.53 -10.14 -1.78
N LYS A 32 18.24 -11.05 -1.11
CA LYS A 32 19.57 -11.54 -1.51
C LYS A 32 19.57 -13.03 -1.84
N GLY A 33 20.59 -13.47 -2.57
CA GLY A 33 20.87 -14.89 -2.82
C GLY A 33 20.18 -15.49 -4.05
N ALA A 34 19.60 -14.65 -4.92
CA ALA A 34 19.13 -15.10 -6.22
C ALA A 34 20.31 -15.43 -7.15
N SER A 35 20.06 -16.24 -8.17
CA SER A 35 21.00 -16.50 -9.26
C SER A 35 20.36 -16.19 -10.62
N LEU A 36 21.10 -16.39 -11.70
CA LEU A 36 20.63 -16.09 -13.06
C LEU A 36 19.33 -16.81 -13.43
N VAL A 37 19.08 -18.01 -12.90
CA VAL A 37 17.84 -18.75 -13.18
C VAL A 37 16.61 -18.09 -12.57
N ASP A 38 16.79 -17.30 -11.51
CA ASP A 38 15.70 -16.61 -10.81
C ASP A 38 15.24 -15.36 -11.57
N VAL A 39 16.16 -14.70 -12.26
CA VAL A 39 15.85 -13.48 -13.03
C VAL A 39 15.42 -13.78 -14.47
N VAL A 40 15.24 -15.07 -14.82
CA VAL A 40 14.69 -15.48 -16.11
C VAL A 40 13.29 -14.88 -16.30
N GLY A 41 13.04 -14.33 -17.48
CA GLY A 41 11.81 -13.63 -17.83
C GLY A 41 11.78 -12.15 -17.47
N LEU A 42 12.74 -11.67 -16.67
CA LEU A 42 12.82 -10.25 -16.31
C LEU A 42 13.13 -9.40 -17.54
N LEU A 43 12.30 -8.39 -17.78
CA LEU A 43 12.49 -7.45 -18.88
C LEU A 43 13.82 -6.69 -18.70
N PRO A 44 14.51 -6.31 -19.78
CA PRO A 44 15.76 -5.54 -19.67
C PRO A 44 15.60 -4.27 -18.83
N VAL A 45 14.48 -3.55 -19.02
CA VAL A 45 14.17 -2.33 -18.25
C VAL A 45 14.04 -2.59 -16.75
N ASP A 46 13.67 -3.80 -16.33
CA ASP A 46 13.48 -4.15 -14.92
C ASP A 46 14.78 -4.60 -14.23
N ARG A 47 15.89 -4.76 -14.98
CA ARG A 47 17.17 -5.22 -14.42
C ARG A 47 17.87 -4.17 -13.55
N ASP A 48 17.56 -2.89 -13.73
CA ASP A 48 18.10 -1.82 -12.89
C ASP A 48 17.67 -1.94 -11.42
N ALA A 49 16.56 -2.66 -11.16
CA ALA A 49 16.08 -2.99 -9.82
C ALA A 49 16.91 -4.09 -9.14
N LEU A 50 17.92 -4.65 -9.81
CA LEU A 50 18.82 -5.67 -9.28
C LEU A 50 20.16 -5.06 -8.84
N SER A 51 20.81 -5.71 -7.88
CA SER A 51 22.20 -5.44 -7.46
C SER A 51 23.02 -6.72 -7.55
N MET A 52 24.24 -6.65 -8.09
CA MET A 52 25.18 -7.77 -8.04
C MET A 52 25.77 -7.84 -6.64
N GLN A 53 25.57 -8.95 -5.94
CA GLN A 53 26.08 -9.15 -4.57
C GLN A 53 27.42 -9.88 -4.60
N THR A 54 27.56 -10.85 -5.48
CA THR A 54 28.82 -11.52 -5.86
C THR A 54 28.79 -11.79 -7.37
N PRO A 55 29.89 -12.27 -8.01
CA PRO A 55 29.86 -12.63 -9.43
C PRO A 55 28.76 -13.63 -9.83
N THR A 56 28.22 -14.38 -8.86
CA THR A 56 27.22 -15.43 -9.08
C THR A 56 25.90 -15.21 -8.34
N THR A 57 25.81 -14.18 -7.48
CA THR A 57 24.61 -13.90 -6.69
C THR A 57 24.05 -12.51 -6.95
N ILE A 58 22.73 -12.48 -7.06
CA ILE A 58 21.92 -11.33 -7.41
C ILE A 58 21.07 -10.96 -6.19
N GLY A 59 20.98 -9.66 -5.94
CA GLY A 59 20.08 -9.03 -4.99
C GLY A 59 19.02 -8.20 -5.69
N ALA A 60 17.92 -7.93 -4.99
CA ALA A 60 16.91 -6.95 -5.37
C ALA A 60 17.15 -5.66 -4.57
N LYS A 61 17.26 -4.53 -5.26
CA LYS A 61 17.38 -3.21 -4.62
C LYS A 61 16.09 -2.84 -3.88
N TYR A 62 14.94 -3.26 -4.39
CA TYR A 62 13.64 -2.92 -3.83
C TYR A 62 13.16 -4.01 -2.88
N GLY A 63 12.68 -3.59 -1.71
CA GLY A 63 12.06 -4.45 -0.70
C GLY A 63 10.58 -4.15 -0.50
N ILE A 64 9.83 -5.18 -0.14
CA ILE A 64 8.43 -5.04 0.27
C ILE A 64 8.09 -5.95 1.45
N GLY A 65 7.25 -5.47 2.35
CA GLY A 65 6.64 -6.25 3.42
C GLY A 65 5.15 -5.92 3.55
N PHE A 66 4.39 -6.84 4.13
CA PHE A 66 2.95 -6.68 4.36
C PHE A 66 2.60 -7.00 5.81
N GLU A 67 1.67 -6.21 6.34
CA GLU A 67 0.90 -6.55 7.53
C GLU A 67 -0.46 -7.06 7.06
N ILE A 68 -0.79 -8.31 7.40
CA ILE A 68 -2.02 -8.98 6.98
C ILE A 68 -2.92 -9.14 8.20
N GLU A 69 -3.85 -8.22 8.37
CA GLU A 69 -4.75 -8.21 9.52
C GLU A 69 -6.02 -9.04 9.29
N LYS A 70 -6.31 -9.93 10.26
CA LYS A 70 -7.47 -10.84 10.28
C LYS A 70 -8.20 -10.76 11.61
N THR A 71 -9.53 -10.86 11.58
CA THR A 71 -10.34 -10.91 12.81
C THR A 71 -10.27 -12.29 13.47
N ARG A 72 -10.04 -13.33 12.66
CA ARG A 72 -9.83 -14.70 13.11
C ARG A 72 -8.88 -15.42 12.18
N LEU A 73 -8.07 -16.32 12.74
CA LEU A 73 -7.24 -17.25 11.97
C LEU A 73 -7.89 -18.63 11.94
N SER A 74 -7.84 -19.30 10.78
CA SER A 74 -8.30 -20.69 10.65
C SER A 74 -7.58 -21.61 11.65
N ARG A 75 -8.31 -22.57 12.24
CA ARG A 75 -7.71 -23.61 13.10
C ARG A 75 -6.58 -24.32 12.37
N GLY A 76 -5.43 -24.46 13.04
CA GLY A 76 -4.23 -25.11 12.49
C GLY A 76 -3.54 -24.35 11.34
N ALA A 77 -3.99 -23.14 11.00
CA ALA A 77 -3.33 -22.34 9.97
C ALA A 77 -2.08 -21.63 10.51
N VAL A 78 -2.02 -21.31 11.81
CA VAL A 78 -0.82 -20.71 12.40
C VAL A 78 0.25 -21.79 12.55
N ARG A 79 1.34 -21.61 11.80
CA ARG A 79 2.54 -22.43 11.77
C ARG A 79 3.65 -21.62 11.13
N GLU A 80 4.87 -22.14 11.12
CA GLU A 80 5.97 -21.48 10.44
C GLU A 80 5.75 -21.50 8.91
N TYR A 81 5.82 -20.32 8.30
CA TYR A 81 5.83 -20.13 6.85
C TYR A 81 7.12 -19.42 6.46
N PRO A 82 7.70 -19.70 5.26
CA PRO A 82 8.79 -18.89 4.75
C PRO A 82 8.37 -17.41 4.62
N LEU A 83 7.11 -17.18 4.21
CA LEU A 83 6.52 -15.85 4.01
C LEU A 83 6.56 -14.98 5.27
N PHE A 84 6.18 -15.52 6.43
CA PHE A 84 5.91 -14.73 7.62
C PHE A 84 7.14 -14.59 8.51
N CYS A 85 7.31 -13.36 9.01
CA CYS A 85 8.21 -13.06 10.09
C CYS A 85 7.64 -13.58 11.41
N GLY A 86 6.34 -13.40 11.62
CA GLY A 86 5.58 -13.94 12.75
C GLY A 86 4.14 -13.44 12.77
N PHE A 87 3.42 -13.82 13.83
CA PHE A 87 2.03 -13.45 14.05
C PHE A 87 1.90 -12.67 15.36
N GLU A 88 1.10 -11.61 15.36
CA GLU A 88 0.87 -10.78 16.54
C GLU A 88 -0.63 -10.60 16.81
N ARG A 89 -0.98 -10.31 18.07
CA ARG A 89 -2.30 -9.77 18.40
C ARG A 89 -2.34 -8.28 18.11
N ASP A 90 -3.33 -7.86 17.34
CA ASP A 90 -3.60 -6.45 17.08
C ASP A 90 -4.95 -6.06 17.70
N SER A 91 -4.92 -5.02 18.54
CA SER A 91 -6.12 -4.46 19.19
C SER A 91 -7.14 -3.87 18.21
N SER A 92 -6.76 -3.55 16.97
CA SER A 92 -7.64 -2.87 16.01
C SER A 92 -8.47 -3.83 15.12
N CYS A 93 -7.95 -5.03 14.86
CA CYS A 93 -8.62 -6.05 14.05
C CYS A 93 -8.71 -7.43 14.74
N GLY A 94 -7.66 -7.86 15.44
CA GLY A 94 -7.58 -9.14 16.13
C GLY A 94 -6.19 -9.77 16.04
N TYR A 95 -5.79 -10.14 14.82
CA TYR A 95 -4.50 -10.76 14.52
C TYR A 95 -3.83 -10.09 13.34
N GLU A 96 -2.50 -10.06 13.35
CA GLU A 96 -1.67 -9.51 12.29
C GLU A 96 -0.59 -10.53 11.92
N ALA A 97 -0.60 -11.00 10.68
CA ALA A 97 0.50 -11.79 10.13
C ALA A 97 1.46 -10.85 9.39
N VAL A 98 2.70 -10.74 9.86
CA VAL A 98 3.69 -9.81 9.30
C VAL A 98 4.68 -10.59 8.46
N THR A 99 4.92 -10.15 7.23
CA THR A 99 5.85 -10.85 6.32
C THR A 99 7.31 -10.58 6.67
N ASN A 100 8.20 -11.45 6.19
CA ASN A 100 9.62 -11.12 6.02
C ASN A 100 9.79 -10.01 4.95
N ILE A 101 11.00 -9.46 4.79
CA ILE A 101 11.30 -8.48 3.73
C ILE A 101 11.45 -9.27 2.43
N LEU A 102 10.53 -9.09 1.51
CA LEU A 102 10.49 -9.78 0.22
C LEU A 102 11.19 -8.92 -0.85
N PRO A 103 11.86 -9.53 -1.84
CA PRO A 103 12.29 -8.82 -3.03
C PRO A 103 11.08 -8.28 -3.78
N LEU A 104 11.13 -7.01 -4.17
CA LEU A 104 10.10 -6.36 -4.99
C LEU A 104 10.62 -6.24 -6.43
N VAL A 105 10.30 -7.22 -7.27
CA VAL A 105 10.86 -7.37 -8.61
C VAL A 105 9.77 -7.51 -9.68
N GLY A 106 10.16 -7.22 -10.93
CA GLY A 106 9.32 -7.39 -12.11
C GLY A 106 8.99 -8.87 -12.41
N ALA A 107 8.30 -9.08 -13.53
CA ALA A 107 7.92 -10.42 -13.96
C ALA A 107 9.14 -11.31 -14.18
N SER A 108 9.28 -12.35 -13.37
CA SER A 108 10.42 -13.27 -13.42
C SER A 108 10.12 -14.55 -12.66
N ALA A 109 10.97 -15.57 -12.82
CA ALA A 109 10.92 -16.77 -11.98
C ALA A 109 11.05 -16.43 -10.48
N TRP A 110 11.78 -15.38 -10.12
CA TRP A 110 11.93 -14.92 -8.74
C TRP A 110 10.60 -14.43 -8.17
N ARG A 111 9.85 -13.63 -8.93
CA ARG A 111 8.50 -13.20 -8.53
C ARG A 111 7.55 -14.38 -8.38
N THR A 112 7.64 -15.38 -9.25
CA THR A 112 6.83 -16.60 -9.14
C THR A 112 7.07 -17.34 -7.82
N LYS A 113 8.30 -17.32 -7.29
CA LYS A 113 8.60 -17.90 -5.96
C LYS A 113 7.97 -17.10 -4.81
N ILE A 114 7.85 -15.78 -4.96
CA ILE A 114 7.11 -14.95 -4.00
C ILE A 114 5.61 -15.28 -4.05
N TYR A 115 5.07 -15.48 -5.24
CA TYR A 115 3.67 -15.87 -5.43
C TYR A 115 3.37 -17.25 -4.86
N ASP A 116 4.31 -18.19 -5.00
CA ASP A 116 4.23 -19.50 -4.37
C ASP A 116 4.17 -19.39 -2.84
N MET A 117 4.99 -18.54 -2.22
CA MET A 117 4.88 -18.26 -0.78
C MET A 117 3.51 -17.68 -0.37
N PHE A 118 2.89 -16.84 -1.21
CA PHE A 118 1.53 -16.35 -0.94
C PHE A 118 0.51 -17.49 -1.02
N HIS A 119 0.60 -18.37 -2.01
CA HIS A 119 -0.29 -19.53 -2.14
C HIS A 119 -0.13 -20.52 -0.99
N GLN A 120 1.11 -20.83 -0.58
CA GLN A 120 1.34 -21.72 0.56
C GLN A 120 0.71 -21.19 1.86
N ALA A 121 0.61 -19.86 1.99
CA ALA A 121 0.01 -19.15 3.11
C ALA A 121 -1.49 -18.82 2.93
N GLU A 122 -2.17 -19.38 1.91
CA GLU A 122 -3.57 -19.06 1.58
C GLU A 122 -4.53 -19.16 2.77
N ARG A 123 -4.35 -20.15 3.66
CA ARG A 123 -5.20 -20.31 4.85
C ARG A 123 -5.10 -19.15 5.85
N ILE A 124 -4.02 -18.37 5.81
CA ILE A 124 -3.88 -17.11 6.56
C ILE A 124 -4.41 -15.93 5.75
N ILE A 125 -4.15 -15.89 4.44
CA ILE A 125 -4.40 -14.72 3.58
C ILE A 125 -5.84 -14.60 3.11
N ASP A 126 -6.50 -15.70 2.78
CA ASP A 126 -7.83 -15.67 2.21
C ASP A 126 -8.92 -15.57 3.27
N ASP A 127 -9.88 -14.65 3.06
CA ASP A 127 -11.01 -14.44 3.97
C ASP A 127 -11.93 -15.66 4.09
N GLN A 128 -11.90 -16.58 3.11
CA GLN A 128 -12.66 -17.83 3.19
C GLN A 128 -12.20 -18.72 4.36
N TRP A 129 -10.93 -18.61 4.76
CA TRP A 129 -10.33 -19.37 5.86
C TRP A 129 -10.15 -18.52 7.11
N SER A 130 -9.56 -17.34 6.93
CA SER A 130 -9.20 -16.41 8.00
C SER A 130 -9.83 -15.05 7.68
N PRO A 131 -11.06 -14.79 8.17
CA PRO A 131 -11.84 -13.62 7.78
C PRO A 131 -11.23 -12.31 8.29
N SER A 132 -11.51 -11.23 7.56
CA SER A 132 -11.21 -9.85 7.93
C SER A 132 -12.46 -8.97 7.79
N ASN A 133 -12.49 -7.80 8.42
CA ASN A 133 -13.63 -6.88 8.37
C ASN A 133 -13.19 -5.44 8.02
N SER A 134 -14.10 -4.47 8.05
CA SER A 134 -13.79 -3.08 7.68
C SER A 134 -12.84 -2.33 8.62
N SER A 135 -12.60 -2.81 9.85
CA SER A 135 -11.61 -2.18 10.74
C SER A 135 -10.18 -2.59 10.37
N CYS A 136 -10.01 -3.78 9.79
CA CYS A 136 -8.71 -4.33 9.44
C CYS A 136 -7.97 -3.53 8.36
N GLY A 137 -6.71 -3.21 8.67
CA GLY A 137 -5.70 -2.66 7.80
C GLY A 137 -5.02 -3.71 6.93
N GLY A 138 -4.08 -3.25 6.13
CA GLY A 138 -3.26 -4.09 5.27
C GLY A 138 -2.01 -3.35 4.88
N HIS A 139 -1.28 -2.83 5.87
CA HIS A 139 -0.16 -1.91 5.67
C HIS A 139 0.89 -2.53 4.75
N VAL A 140 1.52 -1.66 3.97
CA VAL A 140 2.54 -2.08 3.00
C VAL A 140 3.80 -1.28 3.22
N ASN A 141 4.84 -2.02 3.55
CA ASN A 141 6.17 -1.56 3.86
C ASN A 141 7.01 -1.65 2.59
N VAL A 142 7.67 -0.57 2.16
CA VAL A 142 8.55 -0.59 0.98
C VAL A 142 9.88 0.09 1.27
N SER A 143 10.96 -0.44 0.69
CA SER A 143 12.31 0.07 0.85
C SER A 143 13.10 0.01 -0.46
N VAL A 144 14.12 0.85 -0.57
CA VAL A 144 15.02 0.89 -1.72
C VAL A 144 16.45 1.00 -1.20
N GLU A 145 17.32 0.08 -1.63
CA GLU A 145 18.74 0.12 -1.35
C GLU A 145 19.35 1.46 -1.78
N GLY A 146 20.03 2.13 -0.86
CA GLY A 146 20.67 3.43 -1.11
C GLY A 146 19.77 4.65 -0.96
N LEU A 147 18.51 4.49 -0.50
CA LEU A 147 17.63 5.61 -0.15
C LEU A 147 17.18 5.55 1.30
N THR A 148 17.16 6.69 1.98
CA THR A 148 16.48 6.82 3.28
C THR A 148 14.95 6.77 3.09
N GLY A 149 14.22 6.62 4.19
CA GLY A 149 12.76 6.67 4.14
C GLY A 149 12.22 8.03 3.66
N GLU A 150 12.89 9.14 4.02
CA GLU A 150 12.54 10.48 3.55
C GLU A 150 12.76 10.63 2.04
N GLU A 151 13.93 10.23 1.53
CA GLU A 151 14.25 10.31 0.10
C GLU A 151 13.32 9.43 -0.73
N LEU A 152 12.99 8.24 -0.21
CA LEU A 152 12.03 7.35 -0.85
C LEU A 152 10.62 7.97 -0.85
N MET A 153 10.19 8.57 0.27
CA MET A 153 8.89 9.24 0.34
C MET A 153 8.79 10.38 -0.67
N GLU A 154 9.84 11.19 -0.81
CA GLU A 154 9.89 12.30 -1.76
C GLU A 154 9.71 11.81 -3.20
N LYS A 155 10.39 10.73 -3.58
CA LYS A 155 10.26 10.11 -4.92
C LYS A 155 8.88 9.49 -5.14
N LEU A 156 8.31 8.84 -4.13
CA LEU A 156 7.01 8.17 -4.24
C LEU A 156 5.84 9.16 -4.27
N ARG A 157 5.96 10.29 -3.57
CA ARG A 157 4.87 11.26 -3.34
C ARG A 157 4.16 11.69 -4.64
N PRO A 158 4.85 12.13 -5.72
CA PRO A 158 4.19 12.54 -6.96
C PRO A 158 3.35 11.44 -7.63
N LEU A 159 3.68 10.17 -7.38
CA LEU A 159 3.02 9.01 -8.00
C LEU A 159 1.99 8.34 -7.08
N SER A 160 1.95 8.71 -5.79
CA SER A 160 1.13 8.06 -4.76
C SER A 160 -0.36 8.40 -4.83
N GLY A 161 -0.79 9.27 -5.76
CA GLY A 161 -2.20 9.55 -5.99
C GLY A 161 -3.02 8.29 -6.32
N ILE A 162 -2.40 7.27 -6.93
CA ILE A 162 -3.06 5.98 -7.18
C ILE A 162 -3.40 5.21 -5.91
N ILE A 163 -2.53 5.29 -4.89
CA ILE A 163 -2.74 4.63 -3.59
C ILE A 163 -3.92 5.29 -2.88
N LEU A 164 -3.96 6.63 -2.84
CA LEU A 164 -5.08 7.37 -2.25
C LEU A 164 -6.39 7.08 -3.00
N ALA A 165 -6.37 6.99 -4.34
CA ALA A 165 -7.56 6.69 -5.14
C ALA A 165 -8.13 5.28 -4.88
N LEU A 166 -7.25 4.27 -4.79
CA LEU A 166 -7.65 2.89 -4.50
C LEU A 166 -8.29 2.76 -3.13
N TYR A 167 -7.71 3.42 -2.12
CA TYR A 167 -8.12 3.28 -0.73
C TYR A 167 -8.85 4.51 -0.16
N ARG A 168 -9.40 5.36 -1.04
CA ARG A 168 -10.03 6.65 -0.70
C ARG A 168 -11.06 6.59 0.43
N LYS A 169 -11.78 5.48 0.57
CA LYS A 169 -12.79 5.30 1.62
C LYS A 169 -12.18 5.22 3.03
N ARG A 170 -10.87 4.95 3.16
CA ARG A 170 -10.15 5.00 4.44
C ARG A 170 -9.65 6.40 4.79
N LEU A 171 -9.63 7.36 3.87
CA LEU A 171 -9.12 8.72 4.14
C LEU A 171 -10.04 9.53 5.08
N GLY A 172 -11.33 9.20 5.12
CA GLY A 172 -12.28 9.83 6.04
C GLY A 172 -12.28 9.26 7.45
N ASN A 173 -11.44 8.27 7.77
CA ASN A 173 -11.37 7.69 9.11
C ASN A 173 -10.35 8.45 10.00
N THR A 174 -10.31 8.15 11.29
CA THR A 174 -9.38 8.78 12.24
C THR A 174 -7.96 8.19 12.19
N TYR A 175 -7.79 7.01 11.59
CA TYR A 175 -6.56 6.23 11.65
C TYR A 175 -5.60 6.47 10.46
N CYS A 176 -6.07 7.09 9.37
CA CYS A 176 -5.31 7.29 8.14
C CYS A 176 -5.66 8.63 7.45
N ARG A 177 -5.76 9.73 8.24
CA ARG A 177 -6.15 11.05 7.71
C ARG A 177 -5.10 12.15 7.85
N GLN A 178 -3.98 11.86 8.52
CA GLN A 178 -2.90 12.83 8.68
C GLN A 178 -1.92 12.74 7.51
N ASN A 179 -1.24 13.86 7.24
CA ASN A 179 -0.24 14.02 6.19
C ASN A 179 -0.64 13.41 4.83
N MET A 180 -1.87 13.66 4.36
CA MET A 180 -2.34 13.08 3.08
C MET A 180 -1.52 13.53 1.86
N ARG A 181 -0.73 14.60 2.02
CA ARG A 181 0.19 15.12 0.99
C ARG A 181 1.58 14.48 1.04
N MET A 182 1.84 13.57 1.98
CA MET A 182 3.11 12.85 2.15
C MET A 182 4.32 13.79 2.20
N LEU A 183 4.17 14.90 2.93
CA LEU A 183 5.22 15.90 3.12
C LEU A 183 6.15 15.48 4.27
N PRO A 184 7.43 15.91 4.27
CA PRO A 184 8.33 15.66 5.39
C PRO A 184 7.83 16.31 6.68
N TYR A 185 8.32 15.82 7.82
CA TYR A 185 7.97 16.39 9.13
C TYR A 185 8.30 17.90 9.17
N GLY A 186 7.38 18.69 9.74
CA GLY A 186 7.55 20.14 9.85
C GLY A 186 7.33 20.94 8.56
N ALA A 187 7.08 20.28 7.42
CA ALA A 187 6.82 20.99 6.17
C ALA A 187 5.49 21.74 6.18
N GLU A 188 5.51 22.95 5.62
CA GLU A 188 4.31 23.77 5.47
C GLU A 188 3.29 23.14 4.51
N GLY A 189 2.00 23.39 4.80
CA GLY A 189 0.90 22.91 3.96
C GLY A 189 0.54 21.44 4.16
N MET A 190 1.05 20.78 5.20
CA MET A 190 0.68 19.41 5.57
C MET A 190 -0.82 19.30 5.85
N PHE A 191 -1.54 18.59 4.98
CA PHE A 191 -2.98 18.40 5.16
C PHE A 191 -3.26 17.44 6.31
N GLY A 192 -4.10 17.88 7.25
CA GLY A 192 -4.39 17.16 8.50
C GLY A 192 -3.28 17.30 9.56
N GLY A 193 -2.14 17.91 9.27
CA GLY A 193 -0.99 17.96 10.18
C GLY A 193 -0.28 16.60 10.32
N TRP A 194 0.59 16.49 11.33
CA TRP A 194 1.38 15.29 11.60
C TRP A 194 0.69 14.38 12.61
N GLY A 195 0.53 13.10 12.25
CA GLY A 195 -0.21 12.12 13.06
C GLY A 195 0.63 10.97 13.61
N GLY A 196 1.95 10.97 13.41
CA GLY A 196 2.79 9.82 13.72
C GLY A 196 2.27 8.54 13.06
N LYS A 197 1.64 7.67 13.85
CA LYS A 197 0.98 6.43 13.38
C LYS A 197 -0.31 6.62 12.59
N TYR A 198 -0.84 7.84 12.47
CA TYR A 198 -2.08 8.12 11.72
C TYR A 198 -1.86 8.77 10.36
N ASN A 199 -0.59 8.89 9.94
CA ASN A 199 -0.23 9.36 8.61
C ASN A 199 -0.67 8.35 7.53
N VAL A 200 -1.04 8.82 6.34
CA VAL A 200 -1.33 7.92 5.20
C VAL A 200 -0.12 7.09 4.77
N CYS A 201 1.07 7.67 4.94
CA CYS A 201 2.36 7.05 4.71
C CYS A 201 3.33 7.55 5.78
N LYS A 202 4.02 6.63 6.45
CA LYS A 202 4.94 6.90 7.55
C LYS A 202 6.38 6.64 7.08
N VAL A 203 7.29 7.55 7.41
CA VAL A 203 8.74 7.31 7.26
C VAL A 203 9.19 6.35 8.37
N THR A 204 10.00 5.36 8.00
CA THR A 204 10.61 4.39 8.91
C THR A 204 12.11 4.37 8.68
N ASP A 205 12.88 3.82 9.63
CA ASP A 205 14.35 3.80 9.57
C ASP A 205 14.91 3.09 8.33
N TRP A 206 14.11 2.25 7.67
CA TRP A 206 14.54 1.42 6.55
C TRP A 206 13.74 1.69 5.26
N GLY A 207 12.78 2.63 5.26
CA GLY A 207 11.92 2.89 4.11
C GLY A 207 10.64 3.64 4.47
N VAL A 208 9.53 3.31 3.81
CA VAL A 208 8.21 3.90 4.11
C VAL A 208 7.14 2.83 4.30
N GLU A 209 6.17 3.15 5.15
CA GLU A 209 4.99 2.32 5.43
C GLU A 209 3.74 3.04 4.92
N PHE A 210 3.12 2.51 3.87
CA PHE A 210 1.78 2.93 3.46
C PHE A 210 0.75 2.32 4.41
N ARG A 211 0.05 3.19 5.14
CA ARG A 211 -0.92 2.79 6.16
C ARG A 211 -2.37 2.81 5.66
N VAL A 212 -2.62 3.56 4.59
CA VAL A 212 -3.95 3.66 3.96
C VAL A 212 -4.46 2.36 3.29
N PRO A 213 -3.65 1.40 2.79
CA PRO A 213 -4.17 0.18 2.19
C PRO A 213 -5.07 -0.62 3.14
N SER A 214 -6.26 -1.01 2.67
CA SER A 214 -7.24 -1.78 3.46
C SER A 214 -6.81 -3.24 3.64
N ARG A 215 -7.54 -4.03 4.42
CA ARG A 215 -7.36 -5.49 4.51
C ARG A 215 -7.12 -6.22 3.20
N ILE A 216 -6.33 -7.29 3.28
CA ILE A 216 -6.11 -8.24 2.19
C ILE A 216 -7.13 -9.37 2.36
N THR A 217 -7.95 -9.60 1.33
CA THR A 217 -9.05 -10.56 1.37
C THR A 217 -8.74 -11.85 0.60
N SER A 218 -7.74 -11.83 -0.29
CA SER A 218 -7.32 -12.99 -1.07
C SER A 218 -5.86 -12.92 -1.53
N VAL A 219 -5.28 -14.09 -1.82
CA VAL A 219 -3.95 -14.24 -2.43
C VAL A 219 -3.87 -13.49 -3.76
N LYS A 220 -4.91 -13.59 -4.60
CA LYS A 220 -4.99 -12.80 -5.85
C LYS A 220 -4.89 -11.31 -5.57
N GLY A 221 -5.60 -10.81 -4.56
CA GLY A 221 -5.54 -9.41 -4.13
C GLY A 221 -4.14 -9.00 -3.64
N MET A 222 -3.47 -9.87 -2.89
CA MET A 222 -2.08 -9.64 -2.42
C MET A 222 -1.09 -9.56 -3.60
N MET A 223 -1.20 -10.45 -4.58
CA MET A 223 -0.38 -10.40 -5.80
C MET A 223 -0.55 -9.09 -6.56
N ARG A 224 -1.80 -8.61 -6.76
CA ARG A 224 -2.04 -7.34 -7.46
C ARG A 224 -1.44 -6.15 -6.70
N ARG A 225 -1.45 -6.17 -5.37
CA ARG A 225 -0.78 -5.13 -4.55
C ARG A 225 0.73 -5.17 -4.72
N TYR A 226 1.33 -6.35 -4.71
CA TYR A 226 2.75 -6.51 -4.98
C TYR A 226 3.12 -5.92 -6.35
N GLU A 227 2.36 -6.25 -7.40
CA GLU A 227 2.58 -5.70 -8.76
C GLU A 227 2.45 -4.19 -8.80
N LEU A 228 1.40 -3.64 -8.17
CA LEU A 228 1.17 -2.20 -8.12
C LEU A 228 2.32 -1.48 -7.43
N MET A 229 2.79 -2.01 -6.29
CA MET A 229 3.90 -1.43 -5.53
C MET A 229 5.21 -1.52 -6.29
N TYR A 230 5.46 -2.63 -7.01
CA TYR A 230 6.62 -2.73 -7.89
C TYR A 230 6.63 -1.59 -8.91
N VAL A 231 5.52 -1.41 -9.64
CA VAL A 231 5.42 -0.33 -10.64
C VAL A 231 5.55 1.05 -10.00
N LEU A 232 5.01 1.26 -8.79
CA LEU A 232 5.07 2.53 -8.09
C LEU A 232 6.51 2.87 -7.71
N VAL A 233 7.21 1.94 -7.04
CA VAL A 233 8.61 2.12 -6.61
C VAL A 233 9.53 2.25 -7.81
N ASP A 234 9.43 1.35 -8.79
CA ASP A 234 10.26 1.37 -10.00
C ASP A 234 10.09 2.67 -10.78
N SER A 235 8.84 3.13 -10.95
CA SER A 235 8.56 4.40 -11.65
C SER A 235 9.06 5.61 -10.87
N ALA A 236 8.96 5.59 -9.54
CA ALA A 236 9.45 6.68 -8.70
C ALA A 236 10.99 6.77 -8.73
N VAL A 237 11.68 5.64 -8.59
CA VAL A 237 13.15 5.59 -8.59
C VAL A 237 13.72 5.99 -9.96
N LYS A 238 13.06 5.60 -11.06
CA LYS A 238 13.45 5.98 -12.43
C LYS A 238 13.02 7.40 -12.83
N GLY A 239 12.34 8.14 -11.96
CA GLY A 239 11.88 9.50 -12.28
C GLY A 239 10.82 9.56 -13.39
N HIS A 240 10.01 8.50 -13.54
CA HIS A 240 8.90 8.54 -14.48
C HIS A 240 7.88 9.62 -14.09
N THR A 241 7.33 10.28 -15.10
CA THR A 241 6.18 11.18 -14.94
C THR A 241 4.94 10.40 -14.50
N GLU A 242 3.98 11.10 -13.88
CA GLU A 242 2.69 10.50 -13.52
C GLU A 242 1.97 9.87 -14.73
N ALA A 243 2.08 10.48 -15.91
CA ALA A 243 1.49 9.94 -17.12
C ALA A 243 2.13 8.61 -17.55
N GLN A 244 3.46 8.48 -17.46
CA GLN A 244 4.18 7.24 -17.75
C GLN A 244 3.83 6.15 -16.72
N ALA A 245 3.86 6.48 -15.42
CA ALA A 245 3.52 5.55 -14.35
C ALA A 245 2.07 5.05 -14.46
N ARG A 246 1.11 5.94 -14.77
CA ARG A 246 -0.31 5.59 -14.93
C ARG A 246 -0.56 4.58 -16.05
N ARG A 247 0.18 4.64 -17.17
CA ARG A 247 0.07 3.64 -18.24
C ARG A 247 0.40 2.24 -17.71
N ARG A 248 1.35 2.13 -16.79
CA ARG A 248 1.76 0.87 -16.14
C ARG A 248 0.81 0.46 -15.01
N PHE A 249 0.25 1.40 -14.25
CA PHE A 249 -0.76 1.10 -13.21
C PHE A 249 -2.08 0.58 -13.79
N THR A 250 -2.52 1.13 -14.93
CA THR A 250 -3.83 0.88 -15.52
C THR A 250 -4.17 -0.61 -15.69
N PRO A 251 -3.32 -1.46 -16.32
CA PRO A 251 -3.63 -2.89 -16.45
C PRO A 251 -3.75 -3.60 -15.09
N ILE A 252 -2.93 -3.22 -14.11
CA ILE A 252 -2.97 -3.81 -12.76
C ILE A 252 -4.27 -3.42 -12.05
N VAL A 253 -4.64 -2.14 -12.10
CA VAL A 253 -5.89 -1.64 -11.50
C VAL A 253 -7.12 -2.28 -12.15
N LYS A 254 -7.11 -2.47 -13.48
CA LYS A 254 -8.15 -3.25 -14.17
C LYS A 254 -8.18 -4.69 -13.68
N ALA A 255 -7.03 -5.34 -13.47
CA ALA A 255 -7.00 -6.71 -12.92
C ALA A 255 -7.40 -6.80 -11.43
N MET A 256 -7.41 -5.69 -10.69
CA MET A 256 -7.90 -5.61 -9.31
C MET A 256 -9.43 -5.51 -9.20
N TYR A 257 -10.12 -5.09 -10.27
CA TYR A 257 -11.56 -4.91 -10.29
C TYR A 257 -12.16 -5.64 -11.47
N ASP A 258 -13.10 -6.55 -11.22
CA ASP A 258 -13.89 -7.15 -12.30
C ASP A 258 -14.83 -6.11 -12.98
N ASP A 259 -14.98 -4.93 -12.38
CA ASP A 259 -15.71 -3.78 -12.89
C ASP A 259 -14.78 -2.75 -13.55
N THR A 260 -14.90 -2.64 -14.87
CA THR A 260 -14.11 -1.71 -15.69
C THR A 260 -14.43 -0.24 -15.39
N ALA A 261 -15.69 0.11 -15.12
CA ALA A 261 -16.10 1.48 -14.81
C ALA A 261 -15.49 1.92 -13.47
N LYS A 262 -15.49 1.03 -12.48
CA LYS A 262 -14.82 1.27 -11.19
C LYS A 262 -13.31 1.44 -11.35
N ALA A 263 -12.66 0.61 -12.17
CA ALA A 263 -11.24 0.77 -12.48
C ALA A 263 -10.95 2.14 -13.14
N GLN A 264 -11.77 2.56 -14.11
CA GLN A 264 -11.65 3.87 -14.75
C GLN A 264 -11.85 5.02 -13.76
N LYS A 265 -12.85 4.94 -12.86
CA LYS A 265 -13.07 5.93 -11.80
C LYS A 265 -11.85 6.04 -10.88
N VAL A 266 -11.22 4.93 -10.51
CA VAL A 266 -9.98 4.93 -9.71
C VAL A 266 -8.84 5.63 -10.44
N ILE A 267 -8.64 5.33 -11.73
CA ILE A 267 -7.60 5.98 -12.55
C ILE A 267 -7.87 7.48 -12.76
N ALA A 268 -9.14 7.88 -12.90
CA ALA A 268 -9.51 9.28 -12.96
C ALA A 268 -9.21 10.01 -11.63
N LEU A 269 -9.61 9.40 -10.51
CA LEU A 269 -9.34 9.92 -9.17
C LEU A 269 -7.84 10.00 -8.85
N SER A 270 -7.02 9.06 -9.34
CA SER A 270 -5.58 9.07 -9.06
C SER A 270 -4.92 10.37 -9.52
N ARG A 271 -5.34 10.90 -10.69
CA ARG A 271 -4.86 12.19 -11.20
C ARG A 271 -5.26 13.35 -10.28
N LYS A 272 -6.48 13.31 -9.76
CA LYS A 272 -7.02 14.32 -8.85
C LYS A 272 -6.28 14.29 -7.50
N PHE A 273 -6.03 13.11 -6.97
CA PHE A 273 -5.21 12.92 -5.77
C PHE A 273 -3.75 13.33 -5.98
N THR A 274 -3.12 13.03 -7.12
CA THR A 274 -1.77 13.51 -7.41
C THR A 274 -1.71 15.05 -7.41
N LYS A 275 -2.67 15.71 -8.07
CA LYS A 275 -2.74 17.19 -8.04
C LYS A 275 -2.89 17.72 -6.61
N PHE A 276 -3.71 17.08 -5.78
CA PHE A 276 -3.86 17.43 -4.38
C PHE A 276 -2.58 17.21 -3.56
N ILE A 277 -1.92 16.05 -3.72
CA ILE A 277 -0.66 15.74 -3.03
C ILE A 277 0.38 16.83 -3.32
N ILE A 278 0.55 17.18 -4.60
CA ILE A 278 1.55 18.16 -5.06
C ILE A 278 1.14 19.58 -4.67
N GLY A 279 -0.02 20.05 -5.15
CA GLY A 279 -0.45 21.45 -5.06
C GLY A 279 -1.28 21.81 -3.81
N GLY A 280 -1.69 20.82 -3.02
CA GLY A 280 -2.48 21.02 -1.80
C GLY A 280 -3.96 21.34 -2.03
N ARG A 281 -4.41 21.49 -3.29
CA ARG A 281 -5.78 21.91 -3.60
C ARG A 281 -6.75 20.73 -3.71
N ILE A 282 -7.86 20.83 -3.00
CA ILE A 282 -8.98 19.88 -2.97
C ILE A 282 -9.98 20.27 -4.07
N ASN A 283 -10.26 19.35 -4.98
CA ASN A 283 -11.34 19.51 -5.96
C ASN A 283 -12.61 18.77 -5.53
N ALA A 284 -13.72 19.09 -6.20
CA ALA A 284 -15.03 18.49 -5.95
C ALA A 284 -15.02 16.94 -5.98
N ASP A 285 -14.22 16.32 -6.85
CA ASP A 285 -14.20 14.87 -7.01
C ASP A 285 -13.59 14.13 -5.80
N ILE A 286 -12.61 14.75 -5.13
CA ILE A 286 -11.92 14.14 -3.98
C ILE A 286 -12.42 14.64 -2.63
N MET A 287 -13.11 15.78 -2.60
CA MET A 287 -13.63 16.41 -1.38
C MET A 287 -14.43 15.45 -0.49
N PRO A 288 -15.33 14.58 -1.00
CA PRO A 288 -16.06 13.62 -0.16
C PRO A 288 -15.17 12.65 0.62
N PHE A 289 -13.91 12.47 0.21
CA PHE A 289 -12.95 11.54 0.83
C PHE A 289 -11.95 12.23 1.74
N VAL A 290 -11.57 13.49 1.45
CA VAL A 290 -10.51 14.22 2.18
C VAL A 290 -11.06 15.29 3.12
N ASP A 291 -12.23 15.87 2.82
CA ASP A 291 -12.85 16.93 3.60
C ASP A 291 -14.39 16.87 3.47
N GLN A 292 -14.97 15.76 3.94
CA GLN A 292 -16.41 15.47 3.80
C GLN A 292 -17.34 16.57 4.34
N TYR A 293 -16.86 17.34 5.30
CA TYR A 293 -17.63 18.37 6.01
C TYR A 293 -17.23 19.80 5.60
N GLY A 294 -16.37 19.96 4.59
CA GLY A 294 -15.94 21.28 4.11
C GLY A 294 -15.19 22.13 5.15
N ARG A 295 -14.50 21.50 6.11
CA ARG A 295 -13.80 22.20 7.21
C ARG A 295 -12.47 22.79 6.80
N SER A 296 -12.02 22.51 5.58
CA SER A 296 -10.72 22.91 5.06
C SER A 296 -10.86 23.81 3.83
N ALA A 297 -11.73 24.82 3.93
CA ALA A 297 -12.05 25.76 2.85
C ALA A 297 -10.80 26.40 2.21
N ASP A 298 -9.76 26.68 3.00
CA ASP A 298 -8.50 27.24 2.50
C ASP A 298 -7.76 26.34 1.51
N TYR A 299 -8.05 25.03 1.53
CA TYR A 299 -7.51 24.05 0.61
C TYR A 299 -8.41 23.83 -0.60
N HIS A 300 -9.64 24.33 -0.62
CA HIS A 300 -10.56 24.12 -1.74
C HIS A 300 -10.08 24.84 -3.00
N ASP A 301 -10.30 24.21 -4.15
CA ASP A 301 -10.25 24.89 -5.44
C ASP A 301 -11.65 25.41 -5.83
N ARG A 302 -11.73 26.12 -6.96
CA ARG A 302 -13.00 26.70 -7.46
C ARG A 302 -14.11 25.67 -7.62
N SER A 303 -13.79 24.41 -7.95
CA SER A 303 -14.80 23.35 -8.11
C SER A 303 -15.35 22.89 -6.76
N ALA A 304 -14.48 22.71 -5.77
CA ALA A 304 -14.89 22.35 -4.41
C ALA A 304 -15.71 23.46 -3.75
N THR A 305 -15.28 24.73 -3.90
CA THR A 305 -16.03 25.89 -3.39
C THR A 305 -17.42 25.98 -4.00
N ARG A 306 -17.56 25.75 -5.31
CA ARG A 306 -18.87 25.73 -5.99
C ARG A 306 -19.77 24.63 -5.43
N LEU A 307 -19.25 23.41 -5.32
CA LEU A 307 -20.00 22.27 -4.78
C LEU A 307 -20.48 22.55 -3.34
N MET A 308 -19.65 23.14 -2.48
CA MET A 308 -20.07 23.53 -1.14
C MET A 308 -21.16 24.60 -1.15
N GLY A 309 -21.09 25.56 -2.08
CA GLY A 309 -22.14 26.57 -2.28
C GLY A 309 -23.48 25.94 -2.67
N GLU A 310 -23.46 24.98 -3.61
CA GLU A 310 -24.64 24.23 -4.05
C GLU A 310 -25.28 23.44 -2.90
N VAL A 311 -24.46 22.72 -2.14
CA VAL A 311 -24.91 21.94 -0.97
C VAL A 311 -25.49 22.84 0.12
N THR A 312 -24.88 24.00 0.37
CA THR A 312 -25.38 24.97 1.35
C THR A 312 -26.71 25.56 0.89
N ALA A 313 -26.83 25.91 -0.39
CA ALA A 313 -28.07 26.43 -0.98
C ALA A 313 -29.19 25.38 -0.98
N GLU A 314 -28.87 24.10 -1.16
CA GLU A 314 -29.82 23.00 -1.03
C GLU A 314 -30.28 22.78 0.42
N HIS A 315 -29.35 22.77 1.38
CA HIS A 315 -29.68 22.67 2.80
C HIS A 315 -30.59 23.82 3.27
N ASN A 316 -30.30 25.06 2.86
CA ASN A 316 -31.13 26.22 3.19
C ASN A 316 -32.54 26.15 2.58
N ARG A 317 -32.71 25.43 1.45
CA ARG A 317 -34.02 25.22 0.82
C ARG A 317 -34.82 24.10 1.48
N ASN A 318 -34.17 23.13 2.11
CA ASN A 318 -34.84 22.01 2.76
C ASN A 318 -34.07 21.55 4.03
N PRO A 319 -34.16 22.34 5.12
CA PRO A 319 -33.38 22.07 6.34
C PRO A 319 -33.85 20.81 7.08
N GLU A 320 -35.10 20.36 6.90
CA GLU A 320 -35.63 19.15 7.55
C GLU A 320 -35.18 17.85 6.85
N ALA A 321 -34.84 17.89 5.55
CA ALA A 321 -34.38 16.71 4.82
C ALA A 321 -32.88 16.41 4.99
N TYR A 322 -32.10 17.35 5.51
CA TYR A 322 -30.66 17.22 5.66
C TYR A 322 -30.23 17.52 7.10
N GLY A 323 -29.65 16.53 7.78
CA GLY A 323 -28.93 16.76 9.04
C GLY A 323 -27.66 17.62 8.84
N ARG A 324 -26.57 17.34 9.55
CA ARG A 324 -25.30 18.05 9.29
C ARG A 324 -24.91 17.98 7.81
N VAL A 325 -24.57 19.12 7.22
CA VAL A 325 -24.07 19.23 5.84
C VAL A 325 -22.90 18.26 5.63
N SER A 326 -23.14 17.23 4.83
CA SER A 326 -22.13 16.22 4.50
C SER A 326 -22.29 15.78 3.06
N LEU A 327 -21.16 15.61 2.36
CA LEU A 327 -21.17 15.24 0.96
C LEU A 327 -21.54 13.76 0.76
N PRO A 328 -22.34 13.41 -0.27
CA PRO A 328 -22.65 12.03 -0.60
C PRO A 328 -21.38 11.24 -0.96
N ARG A 329 -21.27 10.02 -0.43
CA ARG A 329 -20.14 9.10 -0.68
C ARG A 329 -20.46 8.17 -1.85
N TRP A 330 -19.95 8.48 -3.04
CA TRP A 330 -20.11 7.67 -4.26
C TRP A 330 -19.08 6.53 -4.40
#